data_AF-A0A2S5N4K2-F1
#
_entry.id   AF-A0A2S5N4K2-F1
#
_cell.length_a   1.000
_cell.length_b   1.000
_cell.length_c   1.000
_cell.angle_alpha   90.00
_cell.angle_beta   90.00
_cell.angle_gamma   90.00
#
_symmetry.space_group_name_H-M   'P 1'
#
loop_
_entity.id
_entity.type
_entity.pdbx_description
1 polymer ?
#
loop_
_entity_poly.entity_id
_entity_poly.type
_entity_poly.pdbx_seq_one_letter_code
_entity_poly.pdbx_strand_id
1 'polypeptide(L)'
;MKRIHKIRCDLGWSQARMAAFLGNDQATVWRIEKGVIEESGPVSRLLSALASAIERGEARRGMSPEACLSVLGVATAVESACEGAR
;
A
#
# COMPACT_ATOMS: atom_id res chain seq x y z
N MET A 1 -11.26 -14.67 3.46
CA MET A 1 -11.14 -13.21 3.27
C MET A 1 -9.69 -12.91 2.91
N LYS A 2 -9.40 -12.23 1.78
CA LYS A 2 -8.02 -11.95 1.33
C LYS A 2 -7.40 -10.81 2.17
N ARG A 3 -6.07 -10.81 2.33
CA ARG A 3 -5.37 -9.86 3.22
C ARG A 3 -5.54 -8.39 2.84
N ILE A 4 -5.58 -8.08 1.53
CA ILE A 4 -5.81 -6.71 1.04
C ILE A 4 -7.13 -6.13 1.55
N HIS A 5 -8.17 -6.96 1.66
CA HIS A 5 -9.46 -6.55 2.21
C HIS A 5 -9.35 -6.20 3.69
N LYS A 6 -8.66 -7.04 4.47
CA LYS A 6 -8.42 -6.81 5.90
C LYS A 6 -7.69 -5.49 6.13
N ILE A 7 -6.54 -5.30 5.47
CA ILE A 7 -5.72 -4.08 5.59
C ILE A 7 -6.54 -2.84 5.23
N ARG A 8 -7.30 -2.90 4.14
CA ARG A 8 -8.18 -1.79 3.72
C ARG A 8 -9.20 -1.44 4.81
N CYS A 9 -9.86 -2.44 5.40
CA CYS A 9 -10.85 -2.24 6.45
C CYS A 9 -10.24 -1.72 7.76
N ASP A 10 -9.04 -2.21 8.12
CA ASP A 10 -8.28 -1.77 9.30
C ASP A 10 -7.92 -0.28 9.17
N LEU A 11 -7.51 0.16 7.98
CA LEU A 11 -7.22 1.57 7.69
C LEU A 11 -8.47 2.42 7.42
N GLY A 12 -9.65 1.80 7.28
CA GLY A 12 -10.90 2.47 6.94
C GLY A 12 -10.92 3.05 5.52
N TRP A 13 -10.22 2.42 4.59
CA TRP A 13 -10.07 2.89 3.22
C TRP A 13 -11.14 2.31 2.28
N SER A 14 -11.45 3.07 1.22
CA SER A 14 -12.20 2.57 0.07
C SER A 14 -11.28 1.77 -0.86
N GLN A 15 -11.85 0.96 -1.77
CA GLN A 15 -11.06 0.26 -2.78
C GLN A 15 -10.28 1.22 -3.67
N ALA A 16 -10.86 2.39 -4.00
CA ALA A 16 -10.19 3.42 -4.77
C ALA A 16 -8.96 4.00 -4.03
N ARG A 17 -9.06 4.20 -2.71
CA ARG A 17 -7.95 4.71 -1.90
C ARG A 17 -6.83 3.68 -1.75
N MET A 18 -7.18 2.39 -1.60
CA MET A 18 -6.22 1.29 -1.65
C MET A 18 -5.55 1.21 -3.03
N ALA A 19 -6.30 1.43 -4.11
CA ALA A 19 -5.77 1.41 -5.47
C ALA A 19 -4.74 2.53 -5.69
N ALA A 20 -5.03 3.75 -5.22
CA ALA A 20 -4.09 4.87 -5.25
C ALA A 20 -2.78 4.55 -4.51
N PHE A 21 -2.86 3.93 -3.32
CA PHE A 21 -1.68 3.49 -2.57
C PHE A 21 -0.85 2.44 -3.34
N LEU A 22 -1.52 1.47 -3.98
CA LEU A 22 -0.85 0.39 -4.70
C LEU A 22 -0.41 0.77 -6.13
N GLY A 23 -0.72 1.98 -6.61
CA GLY A 23 -0.48 2.37 -8.00
C GLY A 23 -1.27 1.55 -9.02
N ASN A 24 -2.47 1.08 -8.66
CA ASN A 24 -3.33 0.26 -9.51
C ASN A 24 -4.70 0.91 -9.69
N ASP A 25 -5.55 0.33 -10.54
CA ASP A 25 -6.95 0.72 -10.66
C ASP A 25 -7.85 0.02 -9.59
N GLN A 26 -9.01 0.61 -9.32
CA GLN A 26 -9.97 0.07 -8.34
C GLN A 26 -10.48 -1.34 -8.73
N ALA A 27 -10.66 -1.62 -10.02
CA ALA A 27 -11.15 -2.90 -10.47
C ALA A 27 -10.13 -4.02 -10.22
N THR A 28 -8.84 -3.73 -10.33
CA THR A 28 -7.73 -4.61 -9.97
C THR A 28 -7.77 -4.94 -8.48
N VAL A 29 -7.94 -3.93 -7.61
CA VAL A 29 -8.13 -4.18 -6.16
C VAL A 29 -9.35 -5.07 -5.90
N TRP A 30 -10.48 -4.81 -6.57
CA TRP A 30 -11.67 -5.64 -6.45
C TRP A 30 -11.42 -7.09 -6.90
N ARG A 31 -10.73 -7.30 -8.04
CA ARG A 31 -10.41 -8.63 -8.55
C ARG A 31 -9.52 -9.40 -7.58
N ILE A 32 -8.52 -8.73 -6.97
CA ILE A 32 -7.68 -9.34 -5.93
C ILE A 32 -8.51 -9.68 -4.69
N GLU A 33 -9.35 -8.77 -4.20
CA GLU A 33 -10.22 -9.01 -3.04
C GLU A 33 -11.15 -10.20 -3.24
N LYS A 34 -11.65 -10.39 -4.47
CA LYS A 34 -12.51 -11.50 -4.87
C LYS A 34 -11.76 -12.77 -5.26
N GLY A 35 -10.43 -12.75 -5.31
CA GLY A 35 -9.61 -13.88 -5.73
C GLY A 35 -9.74 -14.24 -7.21
N VAL A 36 -10.18 -13.28 -8.04
CA VAL A 36 -10.23 -13.43 -9.50
C VAL A 36 -8.82 -13.39 -10.09
N ILE A 37 -7.95 -12.57 -9.51
CA ILE A 37 -6.51 -12.53 -9.82
C ILE A 37 -5.73 -12.62 -8.52
N GLU A 38 -4.51 -13.16 -8.60
CA GLU A 38 -3.60 -13.21 -7.47
C GLU A 38 -2.78 -11.92 -7.34
N GLU A 39 -2.26 -11.69 -6.15
CA GLU A 39 -1.40 -10.55 -5.86
C GLU A 39 -0.08 -10.69 -6.61
N SER A 40 0.32 -9.65 -7.35
CA SER A 40 1.65 -9.61 -7.95
C SER A 40 2.74 -9.47 -6.88
N GLY A 41 3.98 -9.85 -7.20
CA GLY A 41 5.11 -9.72 -6.27
C GLY A 41 5.27 -8.30 -5.66
N PRO A 42 5.24 -7.21 -6.46
CA PRO A 42 5.33 -5.84 -5.94
C PRO A 42 4.16 -5.47 -5.01
N VAL A 43 2.92 -5.77 -5.42
CA VAL A 43 1.72 -5.55 -4.58
C VAL A 43 1.85 -6.32 -3.27
N SER A 44 2.32 -7.56 -3.35
CA SER A 44 2.49 -8.43 -2.20
C SER A 44 3.47 -7.86 -1.17
N ARG A 45 4.60 -7.31 -1.63
CA ARG A 45 5.60 -6.66 -0.76
C ARG A 45 5.06 -5.40 -0.09
N LEU A 46 4.35 -4.56 -0.85
CA LEU A 46 3.72 -3.33 -0.31
C LEU A 46 2.66 -3.66 0.74
N LEU A 47 1.82 -4.66 0.49
CA LEU A 47 0.82 -5.11 1.46
C LEU A 47 1.47 -5.68 2.73
N SER A 48 2.58 -6.42 2.61
CA SER A 48 3.33 -6.90 3.77
C SER A 48 3.93 -5.75 4.59
N ALA A 49 4.55 -4.77 3.93
CA ALA A 49 5.11 -3.60 4.60
C ALA A 49 4.03 -2.78 5.33
N LEU A 50 2.89 -2.57 4.66
CA LEU A 50 1.74 -1.86 5.24
C LEU A 50 1.13 -2.62 6.42
N ALA A 51 1.01 -3.95 6.33
CA ALA A 51 0.55 -4.77 7.45
C ALA A 51 1.48 -4.63 8.67
N SER A 52 2.79 -4.72 8.48
CA SER A 52 3.75 -4.55 9.58
C SER A 52 3.72 -3.14 10.18
N ALA A 53 3.49 -2.09 9.39
CA ALA A 53 3.32 -0.73 9.91
C ALA A 53 2.04 -0.58 10.75
N ILE A 54 0.95 -1.30 10.40
CA ILE A 54 -0.27 -1.36 11.22
C ILE A 54 0.01 -2.06 12.54
N GLU A 55 0.71 -3.21 12.51
CA GLU A 55 1.08 -3.98 13.70
C GLU A 55 1.95 -3.17 14.67
N ARG A 56 2.86 -2.34 14.14
CA ARG A 56 3.68 -1.41 14.94
C ARG A 56 2.93 -0.15 15.39
N GLY A 57 1.70 0.07 14.93
CA GLY A 57 0.89 1.26 15.25
C GLY A 57 1.29 2.53 14.49
N GLU A 58 2.19 2.43 13.51
CA GLU A 58 2.68 3.54 12.69
C GLU A 58 1.65 3.93 11.61
N ALA A 59 0.92 2.94 11.08
CA ALA A 59 -0.21 3.13 10.18
C ALA A 59 -1.53 2.82 10.90
N ARG A 60 -2.50 3.72 10.82
CA ARG A 60 -3.77 3.59 11.54
C ARG A 60 -4.96 4.10 10.72
N ARG A 61 -6.15 3.73 11.17
CA ARG A 61 -7.42 4.17 10.59
C ARG A 61 -7.45 5.68 10.39
N GLY A 62 -7.90 6.11 9.21
CA GLY A 62 -8.06 7.52 8.85
C GLY A 62 -6.84 8.17 8.20
N MET A 63 -5.67 7.51 8.20
CA MET A 63 -4.50 8.02 7.48
C MET A 63 -4.73 8.08 5.96
N SER A 64 -4.00 8.94 5.26
CA SER A 64 -4.01 8.96 3.79
C SER A 64 -2.99 8.00 3.19
N PRO A 65 -3.18 7.56 1.93
CA PRO A 65 -2.17 6.77 1.21
C PRO A 65 -0.78 7.41 1.27
N GLU A 66 -0.71 8.73 1.09
CA GLU A 66 0.53 9.50 1.08
C GLU A 66 1.20 9.49 2.46
N ALA A 67 0.42 9.65 3.54
CA ALA A 67 0.93 9.54 4.90
C ALA A 67 1.47 8.14 5.20
N CYS A 68 0.80 7.09 4.72
CA CYS A 68 1.29 5.72 4.87
C CYS A 68 2.57 5.46 4.06
N LEU A 69 2.68 6.00 2.83
CA LEU A 69 3.91 5.89 2.04
C LEU A 69 5.10 6.56 2.74
N SER A 70 4.88 7.72 3.35
CA SER A 70 5.90 8.41 4.15
C SER A 70 6.35 7.58 5.36
N VAL A 71 5.42 6.91 6.05
CA VAL A 71 5.74 6.02 7.18
C VAL A 71 6.56 4.81 6.75
N LEU A 72 6.23 4.23 5.59
CA LEU A 72 6.92 3.05 5.09
C LEU A 72 8.36 3.33 4.62
N GLY A 73 8.83 4.58 4.70
CA GLY A 73 10.13 4.97 4.14
C GLY A 73 10.20 4.75 2.63
N VAL A 74 9.04 4.58 1.97
CA VAL A 74 8.91 4.69 0.52
C VAL A 74 8.86 6.18 0.22
N ALA A 75 9.93 6.89 0.60
CA ALA A 75 10.29 8.10 -0.07
C ALA A 75 10.34 7.71 -1.55
N THR A 76 9.59 8.43 -2.37
CA THR A 76 9.87 8.55 -3.81
C THR A 76 11.37 8.43 -4.02
N ALA A 77 11.83 7.31 -4.59
CA ALA A 77 13.22 7.06 -4.93
C ALA A 77 13.65 7.99 -6.08
N VAL A 78 13.49 9.30 -5.87
CA VAL A 78 13.83 10.38 -6.78
C VAL A 78 15.03 11.16 -6.23
N GLU A 79 15.32 11.13 -4.92
CA GLU A 79 16.43 11.92 -4.37
C GLU A 79 17.78 11.19 -4.26
N SER A 80 17.83 9.85 -4.25
CA SER A 80 19.10 9.13 -4.13
C SER A 80 19.88 8.95 -5.45
N ALA A 81 19.37 9.42 -6.59
CA ALA A 81 20.02 9.27 -7.89
C ALA A 81 20.85 10.50 -8.34
N CYS A 82 20.82 11.63 -7.63
CA CYS A 82 21.53 12.86 -8.04
C CYS A 82 22.75 13.22 -7.19
N GLU A 83 23.00 12.55 -6.06
CA GLU A 83 24.14 12.87 -5.17
C GLU A 83 25.32 11.92 -5.40
N GLY A 84 25.79 11.87 -6.65
CA GLY A 84 26.89 10.98 -7.06
C GLY A 84 27.65 11.47 -8.29
N ALA A 85 27.59 12.77 -8.59
CA ALA A 85 28.40 13.40 -9.64
C ALA A 85 28.95 14.73 -9.12
N ARG A 86 29.97 14.67 -8.27
CA ARG A 86 30.92 15.75 -8.05
C ARG A 86 32.33 15.19 -8.07
#